data_AF-A0A224X1M3-F1
#
_entry.id   AF-A0A224X1M3-F1
#
_cell.length_a   1.000
_cell.length_b   1.000
_cell.length_c   1.000
_cell.angle_alpha   90.00
_cell.angle_beta   90.00
_cell.angle_gamma   90.00
#
_symmetry.space_group_name_H-M   'P 1'
#
loop_
_entity.id
_entity.type
_entity.pdbx_description
1 polymer ?
#
loop_
_entity_poly.entity_id
_entity_poly.type
_entity_poly.pdbx_seq_one_letter_code
_entity_poly.pdbx_strand_id
1 'polypeptide(L)' 'MKFKAKPKDPEIAQELFSDFMDEDGYIHGWYVDGVIVGDFVELNDEYAILEFWCPIDIETLEVIE' A
#
# COMPACT_ATOMS: atom_id res chain seq x y z
N MET A 1 -0.54 1.24 -12.27
CA MET A 1 -1.01 -0.16 -12.20
C MET A 1 -1.45 -0.41 -10.78
N LYS A 2 -2.64 -1.01 -10.58
CA LYS A 2 -3.03 -1.51 -9.26
C LYS A 2 -2.13 -2.70 -8.99
N PHE A 3 -1.34 -2.65 -7.94
CA PHE A 3 -0.36 -3.67 -7.61
C PHE A 3 -0.70 -4.30 -6.28
N LYS A 4 -0.33 -5.58 -6.17
CA LYS A 4 -0.41 -6.36 -4.96
C LYS A 4 1.02 -6.53 -4.46
N ALA A 5 1.30 -6.13 -3.23
CA ALA A 5 2.62 -6.26 -2.64
C ALA A 5 2.55 -7.07 -1.36
N LYS A 6 3.61 -7.82 -1.09
CA LYS A 6 3.80 -8.53 0.17
C LYS A 6 5.12 -8.10 0.81
N PRO A 7 5.14 -7.80 2.11
CA PRO A 7 6.39 -7.60 2.84
C PRO A 7 7.28 -8.84 2.78
N LYS A 8 8.58 -8.62 2.56
CA LYS A 8 9.59 -9.68 2.56
C LYS A 8 9.83 -10.24 3.97
N ASP A 9 9.75 -9.37 4.97
CA ASP A 9 9.90 -9.72 6.37
C ASP A 9 8.53 -9.65 7.08
N PRO A 10 8.00 -10.77 7.59
CA PRO A 10 6.71 -10.81 8.27
C PRO A 10 6.69 -10.11 9.63
N GLU A 11 7.82 -9.95 10.32
CA GLU A 11 7.85 -9.21 11.60
C GLU A 11 7.71 -7.71 11.36
N ILE A 12 8.46 -7.18 10.38
CA ILE A 12 8.37 -5.78 9.94
C ILE A 12 6.97 -5.50 9.36
N ALA A 13 6.39 -6.48 8.65
CA ALA A 13 5.04 -6.39 8.10
C ALA A 13 3.99 -6.08 9.16
N GLN A 14 4.08 -6.79 10.28
CA GLN A 14 3.07 -6.73 11.32
C GLN A 14 3.17 -5.42 12.12
N GLU A 15 4.38 -4.88 12.25
CA GLU A 15 4.62 -3.59 12.92
C GLU A 15 4.23 -2.39 12.05
N LEU A 16 4.58 -2.41 10.76
CA LEU A 16 4.44 -1.24 9.88
C LEU A 16 3.19 -1.24 9.01
N PHE A 17 2.66 -2.42 8.67
CA PHE A 17 1.65 -2.56 7.61
C PHE A 17 0.37 -3.25 8.05
N SER A 18 0.25 -3.68 9.32
CA SER A 18 -0.89 -4.47 9.80
C SER A 18 -2.25 -3.82 9.55
N ASP A 19 -2.34 -2.49 9.65
CA ASP A 19 -3.57 -1.74 9.38
C ASP A 19 -3.94 -1.64 7.89
N PHE A 20 -3.01 -1.97 6.99
CA PHE A 20 -3.17 -1.85 5.52
C PHE A 20 -3.16 -3.20 4.80
N MET A 21 -2.95 -4.29 5.52
CA MET A 21 -2.90 -5.64 4.97
C MET A 21 -4.27 -6.33 5.00
N ASP A 22 -4.52 -7.16 4.00
CA ASP A 22 -5.62 -8.12 4.02
C ASP A 22 -5.33 -9.32 4.94
N GLU A 23 -6.32 -10.21 5.08
CA GLU A 23 -6.21 -11.43 5.90
C GLU A 23 -5.08 -12.37 5.45
N ASP A 24 -4.62 -12.24 4.19
CA ASP A 24 -3.55 -13.04 3.59
C ASP A 24 -2.16 -12.35 3.69
N GLY A 25 -2.10 -11.16 4.29
CA GLY A 25 -0.90 -10.36 4.51
C GLY A 25 -0.44 -9.57 3.28
N TYR A 26 -1.35 -9.22 2.37
CA TYR A 26 -1.05 -8.40 1.18
C TYR A 26 -1.58 -6.99 1.32
N ILE A 27 -0.80 -6.05 0.80
CA ILE A 27 -1.20 -4.65 0.63
C ILE A 27 -1.66 -4.46 -0.81
N HIS A 28 -2.81 -3.85 -1.00
CA HIS A 28 -3.42 -3.60 -2.30
C HIS A 28 -3.50 -2.10 -2.56
N GLY A 29 -2.92 -1.61 -3.65
CA GLY A 29 -3.03 -0.18 -3.94
C GLY A 29 -2.28 0.26 -5.17
N TRP A 30 -1.92 1.55 -5.18
CA TRP A 30 -1.19 2.24 -6.24
C TRP A 30 0.13 2.80 -5.72
N TYR A 31 1.22 2.54 -6.45
CA TYR A 31 2.55 2.95 -6.01
C TYR A 31 2.75 4.38 -6.47
N VAL A 32 2.93 5.29 -5.51
CA VAL A 32 3.13 6.72 -5.73
C VAL A 32 4.33 7.15 -4.90
N ASP A 33 5.48 7.25 -5.55
CA ASP A 33 6.70 7.85 -5.00
C ASP A 33 7.06 7.41 -3.57
N GLY A 34 7.25 6.10 -3.37
CA GLY A 34 7.57 5.55 -2.05
C GLY A 34 6.37 5.39 -1.10
N VAL A 35 5.14 5.49 -1.63
CA VAL A 35 3.92 5.27 -0.86
C VAL A 35 2.98 4.33 -1.61
N ILE A 36 2.35 3.41 -0.91
CA ILE A 36 1.17 2.68 -1.41
C ILE A 36 -0.06 3.46 -1.01
N VAL A 37 -0.88 3.84 -1.98
CA VAL A 37 -2.16 4.49 -1.73
C VAL A 37 -3.32 3.59 -2.08
N GLY A 38 -4.39 3.67 -1.29
CA GLY A 38 -5.64 2.94 -1.53
C GLY A 38 -6.43 3.46 -2.74
N ASP A 39 -7.68 3.02 -2.89
CA ASP A 39 -8.54 3.52 -3.97
C ASP A 39 -8.98 4.98 -3.69
N PHE A 40 -9.49 5.66 -4.73
CA PHE A 40 -10.04 7.01 -4.58
C PHE A 40 -11.37 6.97 -3.80
N VAL A 41 -11.42 7.70 -2.70
CA VAL A 41 -12.66 7.97 -1.95
C VAL A 41 -13.37 9.16 -2.58
N GLU A 42 -12.62 10.21 -2.90
CA GLU A 42 -13.15 11.43 -3.52
C GLU A 42 -12.12 11.99 -4.51
N LEU A 43 -12.60 12.45 -5.65
CA LEU A 43 -11.78 13.09 -6.67
C LEU A 43 -12.56 14.23 -7.29
N ASN A 44 -11.98 15.43 -7.29
CA ASN A 44 -12.48 16.58 -8.01
C ASN A 44 -11.31 17.35 -8.65
N ASP A 45 -11.63 18.49 -9.25
CA ASP A 45 -10.66 19.29 -10.01
C ASP A 45 -9.60 19.97 -9.12
N GLU A 46 -9.82 20.04 -7.81
CA GLU A 46 -8.92 20.70 -6.84
C GLU A 46 -8.12 19.70 -6.00
N TYR A 47 -8.71 18.55 -5.66
CA TYR A 47 -8.07 17.56 -4.78
C TYR A 47 -8.52 16.12 -5.03
N ALA A 48 -7.70 15.21 -4.49
CA ALA A 48 -7.99 13.79 -4.40
C ALA A 48 -7.84 13.29 -2.96
N ILE A 49 -8.81 12.52 -2.50
CA ILE A 49 -8.79 11.78 -1.23
C ILE A 49 -8.70 10.30 -1.55
N LEU A 50 -7.73 9.64 -0.93
CA LEU A 50 -7.47 8.21 -1.05
C LEU A 50 -7.79 7.53 0.28
N GLU A 51 -8.14 6.25 0.23
CA GLU A 51 -8.53 5.48 1.44
C GLU A 51 -7.42 5.42 2.48
N PHE A 52 -6.17 5.27 2.04
CA PHE A 52 -5.01 5.27 2.92
C PHE A 52 -3.75 5.72 2.17
N TRP A 53 -2.74 6.07 2.96
CA TRP A 53 -1.38 6.37 2.53
C TRP A 53 -0.43 5.55 3.40
N CYS A 54 0.22 4.56 2.81
CA CYS A 54 1.13 3.64 3.49
C CYS A 54 2.56 3.91 2.99
N PRO A 55 3.40 4.61 3.79
CA PRO A 55 4.80 4.87 3.42
C PRO A 55 5.56 3.56 3.36
N ILE A 56 6.33 3.36 2.29
CA ILE A 56 7.04 2.11 2.06
C ILE A 56 8.47 2.34 1.61
N ASP A 57 9.37 1.51 2.13
CA ASP A 57 10.66 1.28 1.51
C ASP A 57 10.50 0.13 0.51
N ILE A 58 10.63 0.42 -0.79
CA ILE A 58 10.40 -0.54 -1.87
C ILE A 58 11.31 -1.78 -1.74
N GLU A 59 12.46 -1.66 -1.07
CA GLU A 59 13.36 -2.80 -0.85
C GLU A 59 12.78 -3.83 0.12
N THR A 60 11.83 -3.42 0.96
CA THR A 60 11.16 -4.27 1.97
C THR A 60 9.95 -5.04 1.42
N LEU A 61 9.52 -4.74 0.19
CA LEU A 61 8.35 -5.33 -0.46
C LEU A 61 8.74 -6.19 -1.66
N GLU A 62 7.93 -7.22 -1.89
CA GLU A 62 7.93 -8.01 -3.11
C GLU A 62 6.62 -7.74 -3.85
N VAL A 63 6.74 -7.27 -5.10
CA VAL A 63 5.60 -7.02 -5.98
C VAL A 63 5.16 -8.35 -6.58
N ILE A 64 3.87 -8.66 -6.47
CA ILE A 64 3.25 -9.87 -7.01
C ILE A 64 2.37 -9.40 -8.19
N GLU A 65 2.74 -9.77 -9.41
CA GLU A 65 1.99 -9.49 -10.66
C GLU A 65 0.71 -10.34 -10.79
#